data_AF-A0A1R1BAZ2-F1
#
_entry.id   AF-A0A1R1BAZ2-F1
#
_cell.length_a   1.000
_cell.length_b   1.000
_cell.length_c   1.000
_cell.angle_alpha   90.00
_cell.angle_beta   90.00
_cell.angle_gamma   90.00
#
_symmetry.space_group_name_H-M   'P 1'
#
loop_
_entity.id
_entity.type
_entity.pdbx_description
1 polymer ?
#
loop_
_entity_poly.entity_id
_entity_poly.type
_entity_poly.pdbx_seq_one_letter_code
_entity_poly.pdbx_strand_id
1 'polypeptide(L)'
;MGAEQVTRAEAVQWFRKLQLKGMNQLQQRPESPSDRSLLSNLPPSQSDEMPDFVFTQLTLEDFNLNDPIRNISFKMGSSRESIEEQIGISTEQNYSKYDTYGRLFIHYDANGLMDSWYISDSIHLPFQTNRGVKLEESTYFDILSIYGTAGGDFNNYGLSLNYLYEEVDGKLVPRFSRYEIVDTDHAYNLSFIIDKKTYKVNYIHVSTYNFGYIEPIEKYLNKKK
;
A
#
# COMPACT_ATOMS: atom_id res chain seq x y z
N MET A 1 -0.28 -12.18 -34.15
CA MET A 1 -0.70 -11.33 -33.02
C MET A 1 0.48 -10.43 -32.71
N GLY A 2 0.42 -9.18 -33.16
CA GLY A 2 1.54 -8.24 -33.09
C GLY A 2 1.66 -7.65 -31.69
N ALA A 3 2.88 -7.56 -31.17
CA ALA A 3 3.17 -6.73 -30.02
C ALA A 3 2.90 -5.27 -30.42
N GLU A 4 1.88 -4.64 -29.83
CA GLU A 4 1.68 -3.20 -29.97
C GLU A 4 2.93 -2.49 -29.46
N GLN A 5 3.69 -1.91 -30.37
CA GLN A 5 4.86 -1.13 -30.04
C GLN A 5 4.38 0.20 -29.45
N VAL A 6 4.60 0.38 -28.14
CA VAL A 6 4.38 1.66 -27.46
C VAL A 6 5.11 2.75 -28.23
N THR A 7 4.38 3.76 -28.66
CA THR A 7 4.95 4.89 -29.38
C THR A 7 5.80 5.74 -28.43
N ARG A 8 6.81 6.43 -28.95
CA ARG A 8 7.65 7.31 -28.14
C ARG A 8 6.86 8.44 -27.47
N ALA A 9 5.79 8.91 -28.10
CA ALA A 9 4.90 9.92 -27.53
C ALA A 9 4.18 9.38 -26.29
N GLU A 10 3.64 8.16 -26.37
CA GLU A 10 3.07 7.46 -25.21
C GLU A 10 4.13 7.25 -24.12
N ALA A 11 5.34 6.78 -24.47
CA ALA A 11 6.43 6.57 -23.51
C ALA A 11 6.83 7.87 -22.77
N VAL A 12 6.86 9.01 -23.48
CA VAL A 12 7.16 10.32 -22.86
C VAL A 12 6.02 10.79 -21.96
N GLN A 13 4.76 10.50 -22.30
CA GLN A 13 3.63 10.79 -21.42
C GLN A 13 3.65 9.93 -20.16
N TRP A 14 3.96 8.64 -20.29
CA TRP A 14 4.21 7.74 -19.17
C TRP A 14 5.30 8.29 -18.24
N PHE A 15 6.45 8.68 -18.79
CA PHE A 15 7.54 9.28 -18.01
C PHE A 15 7.12 10.58 -17.31
N ARG A 16 6.39 11.47 -17.97
CA ARG A 16 5.92 12.73 -17.38
C ARG A 16 4.93 12.50 -16.24
N LYS A 17 4.00 11.56 -16.36
CA LYS A 17 3.06 11.22 -15.28
C LYS A 17 3.76 10.57 -14.09
N LEU A 18 4.71 9.65 -14.35
CA LEU A 18 5.52 9.00 -13.31
C LEU A 18 6.39 10.00 -12.54
N GLN A 19 6.90 11.04 -13.21
CA GLN A 19 7.69 12.12 -12.60
C GLN A 19 6.84 13.14 -11.83
N LEU A 20 5.70 13.57 -12.39
CA LEU A 20 4.84 14.61 -11.80
C LEU A 20 4.21 14.19 -10.47
N LYS A 21 4.11 12.89 -10.19
CA LYS A 21 3.39 12.34 -9.03
C LYS A 21 4.27 11.55 -8.06
N GLY A 22 5.58 11.86 -8.03
CA GLY A 22 6.50 11.42 -6.99
C GLY A 22 7.09 10.01 -7.14
N MET A 23 6.66 9.22 -8.13
CA MET A 23 7.10 7.82 -8.30
C MET A 23 8.53 7.68 -8.87
N ASN A 24 9.13 8.78 -9.33
CA ASN A 24 10.55 8.85 -9.62
C ASN A 24 11.10 10.14 -9.04
N GLN A 25 11.60 10.09 -7.80
CA GLN A 25 12.67 11.01 -7.44
C GLN A 25 13.87 10.61 -8.30
N LEU A 26 13.99 11.19 -9.50
CA LEU A 26 15.22 11.14 -10.27
C LEU A 26 16.32 11.71 -9.37
N GLN A 27 17.06 10.82 -8.72
CA GLN A 27 18.02 11.20 -7.69
C GLN A 27 19.16 12.07 -8.23
N GLN A 28 19.31 12.15 -9.56
CA GLN A 28 20.24 13.06 -10.21
C GLN A 28 19.59 13.70 -11.44
N ARG A 29 19.49 15.02 -11.40
CA ARG A 29 19.37 15.81 -12.63
C ARG A 29 20.69 15.61 -13.39
N PRO A 30 20.67 15.32 -14.70
CA PRO A 30 21.90 15.31 -15.48
C PRO A 30 22.63 16.65 -15.27
N GLU A 31 23.90 16.61 -14.87
CA GLU A 31 24.71 17.82 -14.66
C GLU A 31 24.89 18.60 -15.97
N SER A 32 24.78 17.90 -17.10
CA SER A 32 24.90 18.46 -18.44
C SER A 32 23.51 18.73 -19.04
N PRO A 33 23.30 19.90 -19.66
CA PRO A 33 22.09 20.15 -20.45
C PRO A 33 21.90 19.09 -21.53
N SER A 34 20.67 18.59 -21.69
CA SER A 34 20.35 17.71 -22.82
C SER A 34 20.56 18.45 -24.14
N ASP A 35 21.27 17.81 -25.08
CA ASP A 35 21.46 18.36 -26.41
C ASP A 35 20.13 18.40 -27.17
N ARG A 36 19.65 19.62 -27.42
CA ARG A 36 18.36 19.85 -28.10
C ARG A 36 18.40 19.47 -29.58
N SER A 37 19.57 19.36 -30.19
CA SER A 37 19.73 18.98 -31.59
C SER A 37 19.47 17.49 -31.84
N LEU A 38 19.56 16.67 -30.78
CA LEU A 38 19.23 15.24 -30.80
C LEU A 38 17.72 14.98 -30.58
N LEU A 39 16.94 16.03 -30.32
CA LEU A 39 15.49 15.92 -30.17
C LEU A 39 14.82 15.97 -31.54
N SER A 40 14.21 14.85 -31.94
CA SER A 40 13.34 14.80 -33.12
C SER A 40 12.07 15.62 -32.89
N ASN A 41 11.61 16.32 -33.93
CA ASN A 41 10.32 17.01 -33.92
C ASN A 41 9.18 16.00 -33.69
N LEU A 42 8.48 16.13 -32.56
CA LEU A 42 7.31 15.30 -32.27
C LEU A 42 6.13 15.81 -33.12
N PRO A 43 5.37 14.93 -33.79
CA PRO A 43 4.13 15.33 -34.42
C PRO A 43 3.14 15.83 -33.34
N PRO A 44 2.30 16.83 -33.66
CA PRO A 44 1.24 17.27 -32.76
C PRO A 44 0.15 16.20 -32.73
N SER A 45 0.32 15.15 -31.92
CA SER A 45 -0.77 14.23 -31.59
C SER A 45 -1.62 14.87 -30.49
N GLN A 46 -2.90 15.09 -30.76
CA GLN A 46 -3.91 15.14 -29.70
C GLN A 46 -3.89 13.75 -29.05
N SER A 47 -3.21 13.61 -27.92
CA SER A 47 -3.31 12.40 -27.13
C SER A 47 -4.65 12.42 -26.43
N ASP A 48 -5.44 11.36 -26.61
CA ASP A 48 -6.54 11.07 -25.70
C ASP A 48 -6.01 11.12 -24.27
N GLU A 49 -6.78 11.75 -23.39
CA GLU A 49 -6.44 11.93 -21.98
C GLU A 49 -6.38 10.55 -21.33
N MET A 50 -5.20 9.92 -21.34
CA MET A 50 -5.01 8.62 -20.69
C MET A 50 -5.42 8.75 -19.22
N PRO A 51 -6.10 7.75 -18.62
CA PRO A 51 -6.39 7.78 -17.20
C PRO A 51 -5.10 7.94 -16.41
N ASP A 52 -5.12 8.86 -15.48
CA ASP A 52 -3.93 9.37 -14.84
C ASP A 52 -3.29 8.33 -13.91
N PHE A 53 -4.12 7.58 -13.18
CA PHE A 53 -3.80 6.55 -12.20
C PHE A 53 -4.99 5.60 -12.18
N VAL A 54 -4.74 4.30 -12.13
CA VAL A 54 -5.80 3.34 -11.85
C VAL A 54 -5.58 2.92 -10.41
N PHE A 55 -6.37 3.45 -9.48
CA PHE A 55 -6.57 2.78 -8.20
C PHE A 55 -7.72 1.83 -8.41
N THR A 56 -7.50 0.55 -8.14
CA THR A 56 -8.60 -0.41 -8.23
C THR A 56 -9.60 -0.09 -7.13
N GLN A 57 -10.88 0.03 -7.48
CA GLN A 57 -11.95 0.17 -6.50
C GLN A 57 -11.90 -1.01 -5.51
N LEU A 58 -11.80 -0.69 -4.22
CA LEU A 58 -11.79 -1.68 -3.14
C LEU A 58 -13.14 -1.72 -2.41
N THR A 59 -13.36 -2.80 -1.67
CA THR A 59 -14.41 -2.93 -0.66
C THR A 59 -13.76 -3.07 0.73
N LEU A 60 -14.55 -2.94 1.79
CA LEU A 60 -14.05 -3.14 3.16
C LEU A 60 -13.43 -4.55 3.37
N GLU A 61 -13.89 -5.55 2.61
CA GLU A 61 -13.33 -6.90 2.68
C GLU A 61 -11.86 -6.95 2.23
N ASP A 62 -11.42 -6.01 1.40
CA ASP A 62 -10.03 -5.93 0.95
C ASP A 62 -9.04 -5.62 2.07
N PHE A 63 -9.53 -5.15 3.23
CA PHE A 63 -8.75 -4.85 4.43
C PHE A 63 -8.72 -6.02 5.43
N ASN A 64 -9.39 -7.12 5.12
CA ASN A 64 -9.42 -8.32 5.96
C ASN A 64 -8.08 -9.07 5.91
N LEU A 65 -7.77 -9.71 7.03
CA LEU A 65 -6.69 -10.69 7.12
C LEU A 65 -7.23 -12.08 6.77
N ASN A 66 -6.59 -12.78 5.83
CA ASN A 66 -7.09 -14.07 5.36
C ASN A 66 -6.09 -15.19 5.57
N ASP A 67 -6.55 -16.33 6.11
CA ASP A 67 -5.85 -17.62 6.14
C ASP A 67 -6.57 -18.57 5.16
N PRO A 68 -6.08 -18.71 3.92
CA PRO A 68 -6.67 -19.58 2.91
C PRO A 68 -6.47 -21.07 3.21
N ILE A 69 -5.48 -21.45 4.05
CA ILE A 69 -5.25 -22.85 4.40
C ILE A 69 -6.34 -23.34 5.36
N ARG A 70 -6.70 -22.51 6.34
CA ARG A 70 -7.78 -22.80 7.29
C ARG A 70 -9.16 -22.34 6.80
N ASN A 71 -9.21 -21.61 5.68
CA ASN A 71 -10.41 -20.97 5.16
C ASN A 71 -11.05 -20.01 6.17
N ILE A 72 -10.23 -19.17 6.80
CA ILE A 72 -10.63 -18.19 7.82
C ILE A 72 -10.35 -16.78 7.30
N SER A 73 -11.26 -15.86 7.60
CA SER A 73 -11.12 -14.43 7.31
C SER A 73 -11.45 -13.62 8.55
N PHE A 74 -10.52 -12.77 8.98
CA PHE A 74 -10.72 -11.83 10.08
C PHE A 74 -11.01 -10.45 9.51
N LYS A 75 -12.21 -9.95 9.80
CA LYS A 75 -12.66 -8.66 9.30
C LYS A 75 -11.99 -7.54 10.07
N MET A 76 -11.70 -6.43 9.41
CA MET A 76 -11.39 -5.21 10.15
C MET A 76 -12.55 -4.92 11.14
N GLY A 77 -12.22 -4.65 12.40
CA GLY A 77 -13.16 -4.55 13.50
C GLY A 77 -13.53 -5.86 14.21
N SER A 78 -12.96 -7.01 13.82
CA SER A 78 -13.12 -8.27 14.57
C SER A 78 -12.60 -8.13 16.00
N SER A 79 -13.32 -8.70 16.98
CA SER A 79 -12.89 -8.65 18.38
C SER A 79 -11.69 -9.56 18.61
N ARG A 80 -10.82 -9.18 19.56
CA ARG A 80 -9.70 -10.01 20.00
C ARG A 80 -10.11 -11.45 20.32
N GLU A 81 -11.17 -11.61 21.10
CA GLU A 81 -11.70 -12.92 21.50
C GLU A 81 -12.02 -13.79 20.27
N SER A 82 -12.69 -13.23 19.26
CA SER A 82 -13.05 -13.97 18.03
C SER A 82 -11.84 -14.42 17.21
N ILE A 83 -10.74 -13.66 17.27
CA ILE A 83 -9.49 -14.01 16.59
C ILE A 83 -8.75 -15.09 17.39
N GLU A 84 -8.62 -14.91 18.70
CA GLU A 84 -7.87 -15.83 19.58
C GLU A 84 -8.51 -17.22 19.65
N GLU A 85 -9.84 -17.33 19.53
CA GLU A 85 -10.54 -18.61 19.40
C GLU A 85 -10.09 -19.42 18.18
N GLN A 86 -9.68 -18.76 17.10
CA GLN A 86 -9.34 -19.38 15.81
C GLN A 86 -7.85 -19.64 15.62
N ILE A 87 -6.99 -18.75 16.14
CA ILE A 87 -5.54 -18.82 15.92
C ILE A 87 -4.71 -18.92 17.21
N GLY A 88 -5.37 -18.97 18.37
CA GLY A 88 -4.73 -19.05 19.69
C GLY A 88 -4.48 -17.68 20.32
N ILE A 89 -4.12 -17.69 21.61
CA ILE A 89 -3.84 -16.48 22.39
C ILE A 89 -2.50 -15.88 21.97
N SER A 90 -2.40 -14.55 21.95
CA SER A 90 -1.15 -13.85 21.64
C SER A 90 -0.03 -14.25 22.59
N THR A 91 1.21 -14.35 22.09
CA THR A 91 2.37 -14.68 22.94
C THR A 91 2.87 -13.49 23.75
N GLU A 92 2.79 -12.28 23.18
CA GLU A 92 3.27 -11.04 23.78
C GLU A 92 2.76 -9.82 23.01
N GLN A 93 3.01 -8.62 23.56
CA GLN A 93 2.86 -7.36 22.85
C GLN A 93 4.22 -6.75 22.49
N ASN A 94 4.35 -6.25 21.27
CA ASN A 94 5.57 -5.54 20.85
C ASN A 94 5.61 -4.09 21.39
N TYR A 95 6.70 -3.36 21.15
CA TYR A 95 6.87 -1.96 21.62
C TYR A 95 5.85 -0.96 21.05
N SER A 96 5.17 -1.34 19.96
CA SER A 96 4.09 -0.61 19.32
C SER A 96 2.70 -1.11 19.73
N LYS A 97 2.62 -1.93 20.80
CA LYS A 97 1.39 -2.51 21.36
C LYS A 97 0.61 -3.45 20.43
N TYR A 98 1.27 -4.02 19.43
CA TYR A 98 0.64 -5.12 18.68
C TYR A 98 0.75 -6.41 19.47
N ASP A 99 -0.37 -7.10 19.61
CA ASP A 99 -0.43 -8.49 20.02
C ASP A 99 0.18 -9.39 18.93
N THR A 100 1.04 -10.30 19.36
CA THR A 100 1.89 -11.11 18.49
C THR A 100 1.37 -12.54 18.40
N TYR A 101 1.06 -12.97 17.18
CA TYR A 101 0.62 -14.33 16.82
C TYR A 101 1.66 -14.94 15.89
N GLY A 102 2.86 -15.20 16.43
CA GLY A 102 4.03 -15.59 15.65
C GLY A 102 4.61 -14.42 14.85
N ARG A 103 4.44 -14.42 13.52
CA ARG A 103 4.87 -13.33 12.61
C ARG A 103 3.71 -12.46 12.10
N LEU A 104 2.50 -12.74 12.59
CA LEU A 104 1.34 -11.90 12.45
C LEU A 104 1.26 -10.99 13.67
N PHE A 105 1.03 -9.71 13.44
CA PHE A 105 0.91 -8.70 14.47
C PHE A 105 -0.42 -8.00 14.29
N ILE A 106 -1.24 -7.98 15.34
CA ILE A 106 -2.55 -7.34 15.33
C ILE A 106 -2.59 -6.29 16.43
N HIS A 107 -3.07 -5.09 16.10
CA HIS A 107 -3.42 -4.08 17.08
C HIS A 107 -4.93 -4.10 17.27
N TYR A 108 -5.34 -3.83 18.51
CA TYR A 108 -6.73 -3.71 18.91
C TYR A 108 -6.94 -2.33 19.51
N ASP A 109 -8.04 -1.68 19.14
CA ASP A 109 -8.44 -0.40 19.68
C ASP A 109 -8.83 -0.49 21.17
N ALA A 110 -9.23 0.64 21.75
CA ALA A 110 -9.68 0.69 23.15
C ALA A 110 -10.91 -0.17 23.45
N ASN A 111 -11.67 -0.58 22.44
CA ASN A 111 -12.84 -1.47 22.55
C ASN A 111 -12.46 -2.94 22.33
N GLY A 112 -11.19 -3.25 22.08
CA GLY A 112 -10.73 -4.61 21.79
C GLY A 112 -11.04 -5.08 20.37
N LEU A 113 -11.27 -4.16 19.43
CA LEU A 113 -11.57 -4.44 18.03
C LEU A 113 -10.33 -4.21 17.16
N MET A 114 -10.08 -5.11 16.21
CA MET A 114 -8.93 -5.02 15.31
C MET A 114 -9.03 -3.76 14.45
N ASP A 115 -8.06 -2.87 14.54
CA ASP A 115 -7.95 -1.64 13.74
C ASP A 115 -6.66 -1.61 12.90
N SER A 116 -5.74 -2.57 13.10
CA SER A 116 -4.53 -2.71 12.31
C SER A 116 -3.95 -4.12 12.39
N TRP A 117 -3.36 -4.59 11.28
CA TRP A 117 -2.58 -5.81 11.25
C TRP A 117 -1.41 -5.69 10.27
N TYR A 118 -0.30 -6.35 10.57
CA TYR A 118 0.79 -6.48 9.63
C TYR A 118 1.44 -7.87 9.68
N ILE A 119 2.10 -8.22 8.59
CA ILE A 119 2.90 -9.42 8.45
C ILE A 119 4.31 -8.99 8.04
N SER A 120 5.30 -9.48 8.78
CA SER A 120 6.73 -9.22 8.52
C SER A 120 7.56 -10.47 8.77
N ASP A 121 8.65 -10.62 8.03
CA ASP A 121 9.60 -11.75 8.06
C ASP A 121 9.09 -13.12 7.57
N SER A 122 10.04 -13.92 7.05
CA SER A 122 9.90 -15.02 6.07
C SER A 122 9.45 -16.40 6.57
N ILE A 123 8.91 -16.55 7.78
CA ILE A 123 8.44 -17.89 8.17
C ILE A 123 7.03 -18.04 7.64
N HIS A 124 6.82 -19.02 6.75
CA HIS A 124 5.55 -19.33 6.06
C HIS A 124 4.35 -19.31 7.01
N LEU A 125 3.77 -18.13 7.19
CA LEU A 125 2.42 -17.99 7.69
C LEU A 125 1.48 -18.07 6.49
N PRO A 126 0.33 -18.74 6.64
CA PRO A 126 -0.63 -18.84 5.54
C PRO A 126 -1.29 -17.50 5.21
N PHE A 127 -1.03 -16.44 5.98
CA PHE A 127 -1.77 -15.19 5.89
C PHE A 127 -1.48 -14.40 4.61
N GLN A 128 -2.54 -13.83 4.06
CA GLN A 128 -2.53 -12.99 2.87
C GLN A 128 -3.59 -11.89 2.96
N THR A 129 -3.46 -10.88 2.08
CA THR A 129 -4.56 -9.94 1.82
C THR A 129 -5.76 -10.66 1.17
N ASN A 130 -6.93 -10.04 1.20
CA ASN A 130 -8.15 -10.58 0.55
C ASN A 130 -7.97 -10.91 -0.93
N ARG A 131 -7.15 -10.12 -1.64
CA ARG A 131 -6.86 -10.33 -3.06
C ARG A 131 -5.65 -11.23 -3.31
N GLY A 132 -5.18 -11.96 -2.29
CA GLY A 132 -4.17 -13.01 -2.44
C GLY A 132 -2.71 -12.54 -2.45
N VAL A 133 -2.43 -11.29 -2.07
CA VAL A 133 -1.03 -10.86 -1.88
C VAL A 133 -0.43 -11.53 -0.66
N LYS A 134 0.70 -12.21 -0.89
CA LYS A 134 1.47 -12.97 0.10
C LYS A 134 2.87 -12.43 0.25
N LEU A 135 3.37 -12.48 1.48
CA LEU A 135 4.75 -12.13 1.80
C LEU A 135 5.73 -13.06 1.04
N GLU A 136 6.77 -12.48 0.45
CA GLU A 136 7.88 -13.13 -0.28
C GLU A 136 7.52 -14.02 -1.49
N GLU A 137 6.23 -14.22 -1.75
CA GLU A 137 5.71 -14.85 -2.96
C GLU A 137 5.28 -13.79 -3.97
N SER A 138 4.48 -12.81 -3.54
CA SER A 138 4.00 -11.74 -4.41
C SER A 138 5.10 -10.71 -4.69
N THR A 139 5.02 -10.11 -5.88
CA THR A 139 5.96 -9.14 -6.39
C THR A 139 5.34 -7.76 -6.52
N TYR A 140 6.17 -6.74 -6.73
CA TYR A 140 5.76 -5.41 -7.14
C TYR A 140 4.73 -5.42 -8.27
N PHE A 141 4.93 -6.26 -9.28
CA PHE A 141 4.04 -6.33 -10.43
C PHE A 141 2.68 -6.96 -10.09
N ASP A 142 2.65 -7.90 -9.15
CA ASP A 142 1.39 -8.45 -8.63
C ASP A 142 0.60 -7.36 -7.91
N ILE A 143 1.26 -6.56 -7.06
CA ILE A 143 0.62 -5.41 -6.39
C ILE A 143 0.01 -4.46 -7.43
N LEU A 144 0.79 -4.08 -8.44
CA LEU A 144 0.31 -3.16 -9.49
C LEU A 144 -0.86 -3.73 -10.29
N SER A 145 -0.88 -5.03 -10.55
CA SER A 145 -1.99 -5.64 -11.29
C SER A 145 -3.28 -5.75 -10.46
N ILE A 146 -3.16 -5.94 -9.15
CA ILE A 146 -4.29 -6.11 -8.23
C ILE A 146 -4.88 -4.77 -7.79
N TYR A 147 -4.02 -3.87 -7.31
CA TYR A 147 -4.41 -2.62 -6.67
C TYR A 147 -4.21 -1.40 -7.57
N GLY A 148 -3.53 -1.59 -8.70
CA GLY A 148 -3.18 -0.52 -9.61
C GLY A 148 -1.96 0.27 -9.12
N THR A 149 -1.83 1.50 -9.58
CA THR A 149 -0.65 2.33 -9.32
C THR A 149 -0.84 3.20 -8.08
N ALA A 150 0.00 3.03 -7.06
CA ALA A 150 0.09 3.95 -5.91
C ALA A 150 1.27 4.92 -6.02
N GLY A 151 1.23 5.99 -5.22
CA GLY A 151 2.43 6.76 -4.88
C GLY A 151 3.43 5.86 -4.14
N GLY A 152 4.71 5.94 -4.53
CA GLY A 152 5.76 5.08 -4.01
C GLY A 152 6.96 5.88 -3.50
N ASP A 153 7.38 5.61 -2.27
CA ASP A 153 8.54 6.26 -1.64
C ASP A 153 9.62 5.23 -1.33
N PHE A 154 10.87 5.53 -1.69
CA PHE A 154 12.00 4.70 -1.29
C PHE A 154 12.39 5.02 0.16
N ASN A 155 12.46 3.99 0.99
CA ASN A 155 12.96 4.07 2.36
C ASN A 155 14.14 3.10 2.57
N ASN A 156 14.64 2.99 3.81
CA ASN A 156 15.75 2.09 4.12
C ASN A 156 15.41 0.60 3.98
N TYR A 157 14.12 0.25 3.95
CA TYR A 157 13.60 -1.11 3.92
C TYR A 157 13.15 -1.58 2.53
N GLY A 158 12.92 -0.64 1.60
CA GLY A 158 12.37 -0.99 0.29
C GLY A 158 11.78 0.18 -0.49
N LEU A 159 11.02 -0.15 -1.52
CA LEU A 159 10.02 0.73 -2.10
C LEU A 159 8.73 0.55 -1.29
N SER A 160 8.27 1.61 -0.62
CA SER A 160 7.00 1.63 0.09
C SER A 160 5.89 2.08 -0.86
N LEU A 161 4.84 1.28 -0.97
CA LEU A 161 3.61 1.63 -1.70
C LEU A 161 2.48 1.80 -0.69
N ASN A 162 1.75 2.91 -0.77
CA ASN A 162 0.66 3.21 0.15
C ASN A 162 -0.63 3.48 -0.64
N TYR A 163 -1.68 2.76 -0.30
CA TYR A 163 -3.00 2.88 -0.90
C TYR A 163 -3.98 3.38 0.17
N LEU A 164 -4.45 4.61 0.00
CA LEU A 164 -5.37 5.25 0.93
C LEU A 164 -6.77 5.27 0.35
N TYR A 165 -7.75 4.94 1.18
CA TYR A 165 -9.16 4.99 0.83
C TYR A 165 -9.95 5.67 1.93
N GLU A 166 -10.95 6.44 1.55
CA GLU A 166 -11.93 7.05 2.44
C GLU A 166 -13.32 6.57 2.04
N GLU A 167 -14.12 6.15 3.01
CA GLU A 167 -15.51 5.80 2.77
C GLU A 167 -16.36 7.06 2.56
N VAL A 168 -16.96 7.18 1.39
CA VAL A 168 -17.88 8.26 1.03
C VAL A 168 -19.15 7.63 0.48
N ASP A 169 -20.28 7.90 1.13
CA ASP A 169 -21.59 7.35 0.77
C ASP A 169 -21.60 5.81 0.64
N GLY A 170 -20.91 5.12 1.57
CA GLY A 170 -20.82 3.66 1.60
C GLY A 170 -19.86 3.05 0.57
N LYS A 171 -19.01 3.86 -0.09
CA LYS A 171 -18.04 3.41 -1.08
C LYS A 171 -16.64 3.88 -0.73
N LEU A 172 -15.65 3.02 -0.90
CA LEU A 172 -14.25 3.37 -0.68
C LEU A 172 -13.68 4.17 -1.85
N VAL A 173 -13.52 5.47 -1.69
CA VAL A 173 -12.94 6.35 -2.69
C VAL A 173 -11.42 6.43 -2.47
N PRO A 174 -10.59 6.17 -3.50
CA PRO A 174 -9.15 6.29 -3.37
C PRO A 174 -8.73 7.74 -3.14
N ARG A 175 -7.68 7.93 -2.34
CA ARG A 175 -7.09 9.23 -2.00
C ARG A 175 -5.60 9.20 -2.32
N PHE A 176 -5.13 10.20 -3.05
CA PHE A 176 -3.74 10.21 -3.53
C PHE A 176 -2.77 10.69 -2.47
N SER A 177 -3.27 11.43 -1.50
CA SER A 177 -2.50 11.95 -0.40
C SER A 177 -3.26 11.80 0.90
N ARG A 178 -2.52 11.58 1.99
CA ARG A 178 -3.06 11.65 3.35
C ARG A 178 -3.72 12.99 3.67
N TYR A 179 -3.36 14.06 2.94
CA TYR A 179 -3.95 15.39 3.12
C TYR A 179 -5.31 15.56 2.42
N GLU A 180 -5.73 14.59 1.59
CA GLU A 180 -7.05 14.59 0.95
C GLU A 180 -8.12 13.88 1.79
N ILE A 181 -7.71 13.19 2.85
CA ILE A 181 -8.62 12.51 3.78
C ILE A 181 -9.35 13.57 4.60
N VAL A 182 -10.68 13.57 4.54
CA VAL A 182 -11.53 14.49 5.31
C VAL A 182 -12.09 13.80 6.54
N ASP A 183 -12.69 12.63 6.35
CA ASP A 183 -13.19 11.74 7.39
C ASP A 183 -12.12 10.70 7.75
N THR A 184 -11.41 10.95 8.84
CA THR A 184 -10.32 10.08 9.30
C THR A 184 -10.81 8.81 9.99
N ASP A 185 -12.05 8.83 10.51
CA ASP A 185 -12.65 7.70 11.22
C ASP A 185 -13.11 6.62 10.23
N HIS A 186 -13.47 7.02 9.01
CA HIS A 186 -13.90 6.13 7.93
C HIS A 186 -12.85 6.04 6.81
N ALA A 187 -11.58 6.12 7.15
CA ALA A 187 -10.48 5.97 6.21
C ALA A 187 -9.57 4.80 6.55
N TYR A 188 -8.94 4.24 5.53
CA TYR A 188 -8.17 3.02 5.60
C TYR A 188 -6.88 3.13 4.78
N ASN A 189 -5.87 2.39 5.21
CA ASN A 189 -4.57 2.29 4.57
C ASN A 189 -4.21 0.83 4.31
N LEU A 190 -3.77 0.55 3.09
CA LEU A 190 -3.13 -0.69 2.69
C LEU A 190 -1.73 -0.35 2.18
N SER A 191 -0.70 -0.89 2.81
CA SER A 191 0.69 -0.58 2.50
C SER A 191 1.54 -1.82 2.32
N PHE A 192 2.51 -1.69 1.42
CA PHE A 192 3.47 -2.73 1.08
C PHE A 192 4.88 -2.17 1.15
N ILE A 193 5.84 -2.96 1.62
CA ILE A 193 7.26 -2.71 1.36
C ILE A 193 7.74 -3.78 0.39
N ILE A 194 8.42 -3.32 -0.66
CA ILE A 194 8.99 -4.14 -1.72
C ILE A 194 10.50 -4.16 -1.56
N ASP A 195 11.08 -5.35 -1.47
CA ASP A 195 12.52 -5.53 -1.45
C ASP A 195 13.15 -5.05 -2.76
N LYS A 196 14.19 -4.23 -2.67
CA LYS A 196 14.79 -3.54 -3.82
C LYS A 196 15.57 -4.47 -4.76
N LYS A 197 15.98 -5.65 -4.27
CA LYS A 197 16.81 -6.59 -5.04
C LYS A 197 15.94 -7.61 -5.76
N THR A 198 14.95 -8.15 -5.06
CA THR A 198 14.10 -9.25 -5.52
C THR A 198 12.77 -8.78 -6.07
N TYR A 199 12.37 -7.53 -5.82
CA TYR A 199 11.05 -6.98 -6.13
C TYR A 199 9.89 -7.74 -5.48
N LYS A 200 10.16 -8.53 -4.43
CA LYS A 200 9.16 -9.25 -3.66
C LYS A 200 8.63 -8.40 -2.53
N VAL A 201 7.38 -8.62 -2.17
CA VAL A 201 6.73 -8.02 -1.00
C VAL A 201 7.39 -8.59 0.26
N ASN A 202 8.02 -7.76 1.09
CA ASN A 202 8.65 -8.17 2.35
C ASN A 202 7.92 -7.64 3.60
N TYR A 203 6.89 -6.81 3.39
CA TYR A 203 6.03 -6.29 4.43
C TYR A 203 4.63 -6.01 3.87
N ILE A 204 3.60 -6.37 4.62
CA ILE A 204 2.21 -6.02 4.36
C ILE A 204 1.67 -5.39 5.64
N HIS A 205 1.08 -4.21 5.53
CA HIS A 205 0.40 -3.56 6.67
C HIS A 205 -0.92 -2.96 6.23
N VAL A 206 -1.94 -3.23 7.02
CA VAL A 206 -3.31 -2.76 6.82
C VAL A 206 -3.78 -2.12 8.11
N SER A 207 -4.42 -0.96 8.01
CA SER A 207 -4.88 -0.23 9.19
C SER A 207 -6.04 0.70 8.87
N THR A 208 -6.79 1.08 9.89
CA THR A 208 -7.55 2.33 9.89
C THR A 208 -6.60 3.52 9.79
N TYR A 209 -7.07 4.62 9.23
CA TYR A 209 -6.26 5.80 9.02
C TYR A 209 -5.81 6.43 10.34
N ASN A 210 -6.68 6.48 11.34
CA ASN A 210 -6.37 6.99 12.68
C ASN A 210 -5.15 6.29 13.29
N PHE A 211 -5.14 4.95 13.30
CA PHE A 211 -4.01 4.19 13.81
C PHE A 211 -2.76 4.37 12.94
N GLY A 212 -2.90 4.31 11.62
CA GLY A 212 -1.75 4.37 10.68
C GLY A 212 -1.04 5.73 10.63
N TYR A 213 -1.76 6.83 10.86
CA TYR A 213 -1.25 8.19 10.62
C TYR A 213 -1.42 9.17 11.77
N ILE A 214 -2.45 9.05 12.63
CA ILE A 214 -2.75 10.06 13.67
C ILE A 214 -2.11 9.69 15.02
N GLU A 215 -2.40 8.50 15.54
CA GLU A 215 -1.88 8.09 16.86
C GLU A 215 -0.34 8.14 16.97
N PRO A 216 0.44 7.75 15.94
CA PRO A 216 1.89 7.88 15.99
C PRO A 216 2.32 9.35 16.17
N ILE A 217 1.66 10.29 15.49
CA ILE A 217 1.97 11.73 15.56
C ILE A 217 1.68 12.25 16.97
N GLU A 218 0.53 11.93 17.56
CA GLU A 218 0.17 12.36 18.91
C GLU A 218 1.14 11.82 19.97
N LYS A 219 1.60 10.57 19.82
CA LYS A 219 2.60 9.97 20.69
C LYS A 219 3.94 10.73 20.65
N TYR A 220 4.33 11.27 19.49
CA TYR A 220 5.54 12.11 19.37
C TYR A 220 5.35 13.52 19.93
N LEU A 221 4.16 14.11 19.78
CA LEU A 221 3.86 15.43 20.33
C LEU A 221 3.76 15.42 21.86
N ASN A 222 3.18 14.36 22.44
CA ASN A 222 3.01 14.22 23.90
C ASN A 222 4.28 13.81 24.65
N LYS A 223 5.33 13.32 23.96
CA LYS A 223 6.65 13.05 24.55
C LYS A 223 7.54 14.30 24.74
N LYS A 224 7.11 15.48 24.26
CA LYS A 224 7.84 16.75 24.38
C LYS A 224 7.36 17.65 25.52
N LYS A 225 6.55 17.15 26.44
CA LYS A 225 6.15 17.83 27.68
C LYS A 225 6.76 17.10 28.88
#